data_AF-A0A527ID00-F1
#
_entry.id   AF-A0A527ID00-F1
#
_cell.length_a   1.000
_cell.length_b   1.000
_cell.length_c   1.000
_cell.angle_alpha   90.00
_cell.angle_beta   90.00
_cell.angle_gamma   90.00
#
_symmetry.space_group_name_H-M   'P 1'
#
loop_
_entity.id
_entity.type
_entity.pdbx_description
1 polymer ?
#
loop_
_entity_poly.entity_id
_entity_poly.type
_entity_poly.pdbx_seq_one_letter_code
_entity_poly.pdbx_strand_id
1 'polypeptide(L)'
;MSRLVGSPWADWRQAGRRKISGLVVVLLLLACHLAFDAPLSRLRERTYDFYQFLAPRQTTSNPVVVVSIDDASLKAHGRWPWNRGLLADLVDGITESGAAVVGLALVLPEADNSPEGIAGDKHLAAALAKNRTALAVSLGNEATVSEAEPKAGWSIVGQVPDTLPGFTGLTGSLAEFSNTAAGLGVIRTLPDPDGVLRHVPLLWLRNTAQGVQLWPSFALELLRLYAGQDGYIARMNAAGFDALRMAGAIVPLEPEGSIRLWQTATEPTHARMLERLWFLLSAVVFIGLSGVLAGRVVLGALALALLAVTPFVFGALEYSMQGALYDPLQPALATIMVAGFEGYVLYRRSEQRRSTLA
;
A
#
# COMPACT_ATOMS: atom_id res chain seq x y z
N MET A 1 23.99 47.34 -53.51
CA MET A 1 22.62 46.86 -53.23
C MET A 1 22.49 45.43 -53.71
N SER A 2 22.29 44.46 -52.80
CA SER A 2 21.52 43.23 -53.05
C SER A 2 21.50 42.36 -51.78
N ARG A 3 20.49 42.58 -50.93
CA ARG A 3 20.12 41.61 -49.89
C ARG A 3 19.37 40.47 -50.59
N LEU A 4 19.90 39.25 -50.53
CA LEU A 4 19.20 38.05 -50.97
C LEU A 4 18.09 37.71 -49.96
N VAL A 5 16.87 37.73 -50.45
CA VAL A 5 15.63 37.41 -49.75
C VAL A 5 15.60 35.91 -49.46
N GLY A 6 15.54 35.53 -48.18
CA GLY A 6 15.27 34.15 -47.76
C GLY A 6 13.86 33.72 -48.19
N SER A 7 13.75 32.54 -48.79
CA SER A 7 12.47 31.97 -49.25
C SER A 7 11.56 31.62 -48.05
N PRO A 8 10.34 32.18 -47.97
CA PRO A 8 9.39 31.92 -46.87
C PRO A 8 9.04 30.43 -46.71
N TRP A 9 9.18 29.64 -47.78
CA TRP A 9 8.79 28.22 -47.83
C TRP A 9 9.74 27.28 -47.08
N ALA A 10 10.97 27.72 -46.76
CA ALA A 10 11.93 26.94 -45.98
C ALA A 10 11.59 26.95 -44.48
N ASP A 11 11.07 28.07 -43.98
CA ASP A 11 10.72 28.28 -42.57
C ASP A 11 9.53 27.42 -42.13
N TRP A 12 8.53 27.22 -43.00
CA TRP A 12 7.37 26.37 -42.70
C TRP A 12 7.73 24.88 -42.58
N ARG A 13 8.68 24.38 -43.39
CA ARG A 13 9.15 22.98 -43.29
C ARG A 13 10.02 22.78 -42.04
N GLN A 14 10.84 23.75 -41.65
CA GLN A 14 11.61 23.69 -40.42
C GLN A 14 10.73 23.81 -39.17
N ALA A 15 9.72 24.68 -39.18
CA ALA A 15 8.73 24.80 -38.12
C ALA A 15 7.89 23.52 -37.97
N GLY A 16 7.47 22.91 -39.08
CA GLY A 16 6.78 21.62 -39.10
C GLY A 16 7.64 20.47 -38.57
N ARG A 17 8.90 20.36 -39.00
CA ARG A 17 9.85 19.35 -38.48
C ARG A 17 10.16 19.53 -36.99
N ARG A 18 10.27 20.76 -36.50
CA ARG A 18 10.46 21.06 -35.07
C ARG A 18 9.25 20.67 -34.22
N LYS A 19 8.03 20.89 -34.72
CA LYS A 19 6.79 20.46 -34.04
C LYS A 19 6.66 18.93 -34.01
N ILE A 20 7.00 18.25 -35.11
CA ILE A 20 6.99 16.78 -35.17
C ILE A 20 8.06 16.18 -34.24
N SER A 21 9.27 16.74 -34.18
CA SER A 21 10.29 16.28 -33.23
C SER A 21 9.89 16.49 -31.78
N GLY A 22 9.19 17.59 -31.47
CA GLY A 22 8.67 17.84 -30.13
C GLY A 22 7.60 16.81 -29.73
N LEU A 23 6.65 16.51 -30.62
CA LEU A 23 5.61 15.50 -30.39
C LEU A 23 6.23 14.10 -30.22
N VAL A 24 7.22 13.73 -31.02
CA VAL A 24 7.92 12.44 -30.89
C VAL A 24 8.63 12.34 -29.54
N VAL A 25 9.29 13.40 -29.07
CA VAL A 25 9.91 13.41 -27.74
C VAL A 25 8.86 13.28 -26.63
N VAL A 26 7.74 13.99 -26.72
CA VAL A 26 6.65 13.87 -25.75
C VAL A 26 6.06 12.46 -25.74
N LEU A 27 5.84 11.85 -26.91
CA LEU A 27 5.34 10.48 -27.02
C LEU A 27 6.36 9.45 -26.51
N LEU A 28 7.65 9.66 -26.72
CA LEU A 28 8.71 8.80 -26.17
C LEU A 28 8.82 8.94 -24.66
N LEU A 29 8.72 10.15 -24.11
CA LEU A 29 8.70 10.39 -22.67
C LEU A 29 7.45 9.78 -22.03
N LEU A 30 6.28 9.91 -22.67
CA LEU A 30 5.04 9.28 -22.23
C LEU A 30 5.16 7.75 -22.30
N ALA A 31 5.66 7.20 -23.40
CA ALA A 31 5.88 5.75 -23.54
C ALA A 31 6.89 5.24 -22.50
N CYS A 32 7.95 6.00 -22.21
CA CYS A 32 8.92 5.69 -21.16
C CYS A 32 8.24 5.72 -19.78
N HIS A 33 7.49 6.78 -19.46
CA HIS A 33 6.74 6.86 -18.21
C HIS A 33 5.81 5.66 -18.03
N LEU A 34 5.01 5.32 -19.05
CA LEU A 34 4.08 4.20 -19.01
C LEU A 34 4.79 2.83 -18.96
N ALA A 35 5.93 2.66 -19.66
CA ALA A 35 6.66 1.40 -19.69
C ALA A 35 7.47 1.14 -18.41
N PHE A 36 7.94 2.19 -17.75
CA PHE A 36 8.80 2.08 -16.56
C PHE A 36 8.07 2.27 -15.23
N ASP A 37 6.80 2.69 -15.22
CA ASP A 37 6.04 2.87 -13.97
C ASP A 37 5.98 1.58 -13.11
N ALA A 38 5.63 0.44 -13.73
CA ALA A 38 5.56 -0.84 -13.04
C ALA A 38 6.94 -1.43 -12.62
N PRO A 39 8.00 -1.37 -13.44
CA PRO A 39 9.35 -1.73 -12.99
C PRO A 39 9.87 -0.86 -11.84
N LEU A 40 9.62 0.45 -11.90
CA LEU A 40 10.09 1.40 -10.89
C LEU A 40 9.38 1.23 -9.55
N SER A 41 8.07 1.01 -9.56
CA SER A 41 7.32 0.71 -8.34
C SER A 41 7.83 -0.55 -7.64
N ARG A 42 8.11 -1.63 -8.39
CA ARG A 42 8.72 -2.86 -7.82
C ARG A 42 10.09 -2.61 -7.19
N LEU A 43 10.92 -1.78 -7.83
CA LEU A 43 12.23 -1.44 -7.27
C LEU A 43 12.09 -0.59 -6.00
N ARG A 44 11.07 0.26 -5.93
CA ARG A 44 10.74 1.06 -4.73
C ARG A 44 10.34 0.18 -3.56
N GLU A 45 9.44 -0.79 -3.79
CA GLU A 45 9.02 -1.73 -2.75
C GLU A 45 10.18 -2.60 -2.25
N ARG A 46 11.09 -3.04 -3.15
CA ARG A 46 12.31 -3.74 -2.72
C ARG A 46 13.25 -2.87 -1.89
N THR A 47 13.37 -1.59 -2.24
CA THR A 47 14.20 -0.65 -1.47
C THR A 47 13.60 -0.43 -0.09
N TYR A 48 12.27 -0.31 -0.01
CA TYR A 48 11.54 -0.25 1.23
C TYR A 48 11.78 -1.48 2.11
N ASP A 49 11.67 -2.70 1.56
CA ASP A 49 11.94 -3.93 2.29
C ASP A 49 13.39 -4.00 2.80
N PHE A 50 14.33 -3.54 2.00
CA PHE A 50 15.74 -3.48 2.41
C PHE A 50 15.93 -2.56 3.62
N TYR A 51 15.25 -1.42 3.66
CA TYR A 51 15.27 -0.55 4.83
C TYR A 51 14.63 -1.21 6.05
N GLN A 52 13.51 -1.91 5.89
CA GLN A 52 12.90 -2.70 6.98
C GLN A 52 13.83 -3.76 7.55
N PHE A 53 14.61 -4.40 6.68
CA PHE A 53 15.59 -5.38 7.09
C PHE A 53 16.74 -4.76 7.90
N LEU A 54 17.25 -3.60 7.45
CA LEU A 54 18.37 -2.92 8.12
C LEU A 54 18.01 -2.31 9.46
N ALA A 55 16.81 -1.74 9.57
CA ALA A 55 16.30 -1.17 10.81
C ALA A 55 14.87 -1.67 11.10
N PRO A 56 14.74 -2.90 11.63
CA PRO A 56 13.45 -3.48 12.00
C PRO A 56 12.76 -2.65 13.09
N ARG A 57 11.43 -2.67 13.06
CA ARG A 57 10.59 -2.05 14.11
C ARG A 57 10.98 -2.55 15.50
N GLN A 58 11.19 -1.62 16.43
CA GLN A 58 11.16 -1.95 17.85
C GLN A 58 9.72 -1.89 18.37
N THR A 59 9.23 -3.02 18.88
CA THR A 59 7.88 -3.14 19.45
C THR A 59 7.90 -2.66 20.90
N THR A 60 7.28 -1.49 21.17
CA THR A 60 7.28 -0.89 22.52
C THR A 60 6.16 -1.41 23.43
N SER A 61 5.02 -1.84 22.87
CA SER A 61 3.95 -2.55 23.59
C SER A 61 2.99 -3.20 22.61
N ASN A 62 2.58 -4.44 22.84
CA ASN A 62 1.52 -5.09 22.06
C ASN A 62 0.31 -5.37 22.97
N PRO A 63 -0.76 -4.55 22.92
CA PRO A 63 -1.97 -4.81 23.69
C PRO A 63 -2.82 -5.95 23.12
N VAL A 64 -2.37 -6.61 22.04
CA VAL A 64 -3.07 -7.72 21.38
C VAL A 64 -2.45 -9.05 21.80
N VAL A 65 -3.30 -9.95 22.29
CA VAL A 65 -2.95 -11.35 22.55
C VAL A 65 -3.54 -12.21 21.44
N VAL A 66 -2.71 -13.04 20.82
CA VAL A 66 -3.16 -14.02 19.82
C VAL A 66 -3.29 -15.38 20.49
N VAL A 67 -4.50 -15.93 20.48
CA VAL A 67 -4.77 -17.30 20.93
C VAL A 67 -4.80 -18.20 19.70
N SER A 68 -3.75 -19.00 19.53
CA SER A 68 -3.60 -19.92 18.40
C SER A 68 -4.00 -21.34 18.76
N ILE A 69 -4.44 -22.09 17.76
CA ILE A 69 -4.62 -23.54 17.83
C ILE A 69 -3.31 -24.19 17.40
N ASP A 70 -2.72 -24.99 18.28
CA ASP A 70 -1.43 -25.65 18.11
C ASP A 70 -1.53 -27.16 18.32
N ASP A 71 -0.42 -27.89 18.09
CA ASP A 71 -0.41 -29.34 18.23
C ASP A 71 -0.70 -29.81 19.67
N ALA A 72 -0.29 -29.03 20.67
CA ALA A 72 -0.52 -29.35 22.08
C ALA A 72 -2.01 -29.27 22.44
N SER A 73 -2.69 -28.21 22.01
CA SER A 73 -4.14 -28.03 22.20
C SER A 73 -4.94 -29.06 21.40
N LEU A 74 -4.54 -29.40 20.18
CA LEU A 74 -5.18 -30.49 19.41
C LEU A 74 -5.02 -31.86 20.10
N LYS A 75 -3.87 -32.12 20.72
CA LYS A 75 -3.67 -33.34 21.51
C LYS A 75 -4.55 -33.37 22.77
N ALA A 76 -4.77 -32.21 23.39
CA ALA A 76 -5.57 -32.08 24.62
C ALA A 76 -7.08 -32.10 24.37
N HIS A 77 -7.56 -31.44 23.31
CA HIS A 77 -8.98 -31.20 23.06
C HIS A 77 -9.54 -31.94 21.84
N GLY A 78 -8.70 -32.70 21.14
CA GLY A 78 -9.07 -33.46 19.96
C GLY A 78 -8.90 -32.67 18.66
N ARG A 79 -9.33 -33.29 17.56
CA ARG A 79 -9.13 -32.76 16.21
C ARG A 79 -10.07 -31.57 15.94
N TRP A 80 -9.55 -30.56 15.26
CA TRP A 80 -10.35 -29.46 14.71
C TRP A 80 -11.27 -29.95 13.56
N PRO A 81 -12.50 -29.42 13.42
CA PRO A 81 -13.16 -28.41 14.26
C PRO A 81 -13.62 -28.95 15.61
N TRP A 82 -13.42 -28.15 16.66
CA TRP A 82 -13.89 -28.48 18.02
C TRP A 82 -15.38 -28.25 18.19
N ASN A 83 -15.97 -28.88 19.22
CA ASN A 83 -17.35 -28.60 19.63
C ASN A 83 -17.50 -27.11 19.99
N ARG A 84 -18.61 -26.49 19.55
CA ARG A 84 -18.85 -25.05 19.73
C ARG A 84 -19.02 -24.63 21.19
N GLY A 85 -19.38 -25.55 22.08
CA GLY A 85 -19.36 -25.34 23.52
C GLY A 85 -17.95 -25.04 24.05
N LEU A 86 -16.92 -25.71 23.53
CA LEU A 86 -15.52 -25.39 23.91
C LEU A 86 -15.11 -24.00 23.43
N LEU A 87 -15.58 -23.58 22.25
CA LEU A 87 -15.35 -22.21 21.77
C LEU A 87 -16.05 -21.18 22.65
N ALA A 88 -17.25 -21.49 23.15
CA ALA A 88 -17.99 -20.64 24.09
C ALA A 88 -17.21 -20.45 25.39
N ASP A 89 -16.73 -21.55 25.98
CA ASP A 89 -15.92 -21.55 27.20
C ASP A 89 -14.63 -20.73 27.02
N LEU A 90 -13.98 -20.84 25.85
CA LEU A 90 -12.80 -20.04 25.52
C LEU A 90 -13.12 -18.54 25.45
N VAL A 91 -14.23 -18.15 24.81
CA VAL A 91 -14.64 -16.74 24.72
C VAL A 91 -14.92 -16.16 26.11
N ASP A 92 -15.64 -16.91 26.95
CA ASP A 92 -15.92 -16.51 28.33
C ASP A 92 -14.61 -16.38 29.13
N GLY A 93 -13.75 -17.41 29.12
CA GLY A 93 -12.49 -17.40 29.87
C GLY A 93 -11.52 -16.31 29.43
N ILE A 94 -11.43 -16.00 28.13
CA ILE A 94 -10.61 -14.89 27.62
C ILE A 94 -11.15 -13.55 28.11
N THR A 95 -12.48 -13.37 28.09
CA THR A 95 -13.11 -12.13 28.57
C THR A 95 -12.92 -11.96 30.08
N GLU A 96 -13.11 -13.03 30.85
CA GLU A 96 -12.88 -13.06 32.30
C GLU A 96 -11.42 -12.79 32.69
N SER A 97 -10.48 -13.10 31.80
CA SER A 97 -9.06 -12.78 31.96
C SER A 97 -8.72 -11.29 31.70
N GLY A 98 -9.73 -10.45 31.41
CA GLY A 98 -9.58 -9.00 31.27
C GLY A 98 -9.50 -8.50 29.84
N ALA A 99 -9.81 -9.33 28.83
CA ALA A 99 -9.87 -8.87 27.44
C ALA A 99 -11.03 -7.87 27.24
N ALA A 100 -10.73 -6.69 26.70
CA ALA A 100 -11.75 -5.68 26.43
C ALA A 100 -12.66 -6.03 25.23
N VAL A 101 -12.13 -6.78 24.26
CA VAL A 101 -12.82 -7.25 23.06
C VAL A 101 -12.23 -8.61 22.67
N VAL A 102 -13.06 -9.56 22.24
CA VAL A 102 -12.61 -10.87 21.75
C VAL A 102 -12.95 -10.99 20.26
N GLY A 103 -11.93 -11.21 19.44
CA GLY A 103 -12.08 -11.47 18.01
C GLY A 103 -12.00 -12.94 17.69
N LEU A 104 -13.02 -13.49 17.04
CA LEU A 104 -12.97 -14.84 16.48
C LEU A 104 -12.67 -14.73 14.98
N ALA A 105 -11.42 -15.01 14.63
CA ALA A 105 -10.94 -15.10 13.25
C ALA A 105 -11.38 -16.42 12.57
N LEU A 106 -12.66 -16.78 12.71
CA LEU A 106 -13.26 -18.02 12.26
C LEU A 106 -14.59 -17.74 11.56
N VAL A 107 -14.88 -18.49 10.51
CA VAL A 107 -16.17 -18.46 9.83
C VAL A 107 -16.85 -19.80 10.07
N LEU A 108 -18.05 -19.78 10.65
CA LEU A 108 -18.83 -20.95 11.06
C LEU A 108 -20.15 -20.99 10.27
N PRO A 109 -20.13 -21.35 8.97
CA PRO A 109 -21.30 -21.17 8.09
C PRO A 109 -22.33 -22.30 8.17
N GLU A 110 -21.99 -23.45 8.75
CA GLU A 110 -22.83 -24.66 8.77
C GLU A 110 -23.30 -24.99 10.19
N ALA A 111 -24.54 -25.42 10.36
CA ALA A 111 -25.06 -25.86 11.66
C ALA A 111 -24.61 -27.29 11.97
N ASP A 112 -24.31 -27.56 13.24
CA ASP A 112 -24.10 -28.93 13.71
C ASP A 112 -25.43 -29.50 14.22
N ASN A 113 -26.02 -30.40 13.44
CA ASN A 113 -27.34 -30.97 13.72
C ASN A 113 -27.30 -32.11 14.76
N SER A 114 -26.13 -32.48 15.27
CA SER A 114 -26.05 -33.45 16.37
C SER A 114 -26.61 -32.84 17.67
N PRO A 115 -27.13 -33.63 18.62
CA PRO A 115 -27.62 -33.08 19.90
C PRO A 115 -26.55 -32.26 20.65
N GLU A 116 -25.30 -32.71 20.63
CA GLU A 116 -24.16 -32.00 21.22
C GLU A 116 -23.79 -30.73 20.45
N GLY A 117 -23.89 -30.78 19.11
CA GLY A 117 -23.72 -29.64 18.22
C GLY A 117 -24.73 -28.54 18.47
N ILE A 118 -26.02 -28.88 18.53
CA ILE A 118 -27.12 -27.96 18.82
C ILE A 118 -26.94 -27.31 20.19
N ALA A 119 -26.54 -28.08 21.20
CA ALA A 119 -26.24 -27.55 22.53
C ALA A 119 -25.02 -26.61 22.50
N GLY A 120 -23.97 -26.98 21.76
CA GLY A 120 -22.77 -26.16 21.58
C GLY A 120 -23.04 -24.85 20.84
N ASP A 121 -23.87 -24.88 19.79
CA ASP A 121 -24.26 -23.70 19.01
C ASP A 121 -25.01 -22.71 19.89
N LYS A 122 -25.99 -23.19 20.66
CA LYS A 122 -26.70 -22.35 21.64
C LYS A 122 -25.77 -21.77 22.70
N HIS A 123 -24.82 -22.57 23.18
CA HIS A 123 -23.83 -22.10 24.16
C HIS A 123 -22.95 -21.00 23.58
N LEU A 124 -22.42 -21.20 22.37
CA LEU A 124 -21.60 -20.21 21.69
C LEU A 124 -22.38 -18.92 21.42
N ALA A 125 -23.61 -19.01 20.91
CA ALA A 125 -24.45 -17.84 20.68
C ALA A 125 -24.68 -17.03 21.98
N ALA A 126 -24.88 -17.71 23.12
CA ALA A 126 -25.03 -17.05 24.42
C ALA A 126 -23.72 -16.37 24.87
N ALA A 127 -22.58 -17.02 24.71
CA ALA A 127 -21.27 -16.43 25.02
C ALA A 127 -20.95 -15.23 24.12
N LEU A 128 -21.27 -15.29 22.82
CA LEU A 128 -21.09 -14.19 21.89
C LEU A 128 -21.97 -12.97 22.22
N ALA A 129 -23.21 -13.21 22.66
CA ALA A 129 -24.13 -12.15 23.09
C ALA A 129 -23.74 -11.51 24.43
N LYS A 130 -23.20 -12.32 25.36
CA LYS A 130 -22.74 -11.88 26.68
C LYS A 130 -21.48 -11.02 26.59
N ASN A 131 -20.54 -11.39 25.71
CA ASN A 131 -19.22 -10.77 25.63
C ASN A 131 -19.12 -9.79 24.45
N ARG A 132 -18.16 -8.85 24.52
CA ARG A 132 -17.91 -7.91 23.41
C ARG A 132 -17.11 -8.60 22.31
N THR A 133 -17.80 -9.29 21.41
CA THR A 133 -17.17 -10.13 20.39
C THR A 133 -17.28 -9.57 18.97
N ALA A 134 -16.28 -9.83 18.15
CA ALA A 134 -16.37 -9.66 16.69
C ALA A 134 -16.10 -10.98 15.97
N LEU A 135 -16.88 -11.26 14.92
CA LEU A 135 -16.67 -12.42 14.06
C LEU A 135 -16.08 -12.01 12.71
N ALA A 136 -15.25 -12.90 12.18
CA ALA A 136 -14.75 -12.79 10.83
C ALA A 136 -15.85 -13.11 9.80
N VAL A 137 -15.80 -12.39 8.69
CA VAL A 137 -16.51 -12.73 7.46
C VAL A 137 -15.51 -12.83 6.31
N SER A 138 -15.78 -13.69 5.33
CA SER A 138 -14.97 -13.84 4.13
C SER A 138 -15.69 -13.27 2.91
N LEU A 139 -15.00 -12.44 2.12
CA LEU A 139 -15.53 -11.92 0.86
C LEU A 139 -15.09 -12.80 -0.31
N GLY A 140 -16.05 -13.14 -1.17
CA GLY A 140 -15.85 -13.96 -2.37
C GLY A 140 -16.29 -13.25 -3.66
N ASN A 141 -15.87 -13.78 -4.80
CA ASN A 141 -16.32 -13.31 -6.11
C ASN A 141 -17.61 -14.03 -6.58
N GLU A 142 -17.97 -15.13 -5.92
CA GLU A 142 -19.19 -15.89 -6.18
C GLU A 142 -20.32 -15.41 -5.26
N ALA A 143 -21.56 -15.42 -5.75
CA ALA A 143 -22.73 -14.99 -5.00
C ALA A 143 -23.16 -16.02 -3.92
N THR A 144 -22.24 -16.44 -3.07
CA THR A 144 -22.60 -17.12 -1.82
C THR A 144 -23.14 -16.04 -0.89
N VAL A 145 -24.44 -16.08 -0.62
CA VAL A 145 -25.14 -15.06 0.17
C VAL A 145 -25.29 -15.58 1.59
N SER A 146 -24.39 -15.17 2.48
CA SER A 146 -24.71 -15.06 3.90
C SER A 146 -25.47 -13.74 4.11
N GLU A 147 -26.57 -13.78 4.87
CA GLU A 147 -27.39 -12.61 5.26
C GLU A 147 -26.67 -11.67 6.25
N ALA A 148 -25.38 -11.88 6.53
CA ALA A 148 -24.62 -11.01 7.41
C ALA A 148 -24.53 -9.58 6.87
N GLU A 149 -24.87 -8.62 7.73
CA GLU A 149 -24.76 -7.18 7.46
C GLU A 149 -23.76 -6.51 8.42
N PRO A 150 -23.07 -5.43 7.99
CA PRO A 150 -22.19 -4.68 8.87
C PRO A 150 -22.94 -4.20 10.12
N LYS A 151 -22.32 -4.31 11.29
CA LYS A 151 -22.92 -3.91 12.57
C LYS A 151 -22.88 -2.41 12.84
N ALA A 152 -22.13 -1.68 12.03
CA ALA A 152 -21.85 -0.27 12.23
C ALA A 152 -21.92 0.50 10.91
N GLY A 153 -22.44 1.72 10.98
CA GLY A 153 -22.62 2.60 9.83
C GLY A 153 -21.35 3.39 9.48
N TRP A 154 -21.37 3.99 8.28
CA TRP A 154 -20.30 4.83 7.76
C TRP A 154 -20.75 6.28 7.61
N SER A 155 -19.96 7.21 8.10
CA SER A 155 -20.03 8.63 7.78
C SER A 155 -18.94 8.95 6.77
N ILE A 156 -19.33 9.24 5.53
CA ILE A 156 -18.40 9.57 4.45
C ILE A 156 -18.33 11.08 4.25
N VAL A 157 -17.11 11.61 4.27
CA VAL A 157 -16.82 13.01 3.97
C VAL A 157 -16.16 13.10 2.60
N GLY A 158 -16.76 13.84 1.68
CA GLY A 158 -16.22 14.09 0.34
C GLY A 158 -17.00 13.38 -0.77
N GLN A 159 -16.34 13.18 -1.91
CA GLN A 159 -16.95 12.58 -3.10
C GLN A 159 -16.63 11.08 -3.12
N VAL A 160 -17.65 10.24 -3.26
CA VAL A 160 -17.49 8.80 -3.47
C VAL A 160 -17.22 8.57 -4.97
N PRO A 161 -16.13 7.89 -5.36
CA PRO A 161 -15.88 7.56 -6.75
C PRO A 161 -16.97 6.67 -7.35
N ASP A 162 -17.24 6.85 -8.64
CA ASP A 162 -18.26 6.10 -9.37
C ASP A 162 -17.89 4.61 -9.53
N THR A 163 -16.59 4.29 -9.52
CA THR A 163 -16.09 2.92 -9.64
C THR A 163 -14.98 2.66 -8.65
N LEU A 164 -15.21 1.66 -7.79
CA LEU A 164 -14.18 1.07 -6.95
C LEU A 164 -14.33 -0.46 -7.04
N PRO A 165 -13.22 -1.21 -7.12
CA PRO A 165 -13.27 -2.66 -7.17
C PRO A 165 -13.92 -3.19 -5.89
N GLY A 166 -15.00 -3.96 -6.05
CA GLY A 166 -15.79 -4.49 -4.95
C GLY A 166 -16.15 -5.95 -5.15
N PHE A 167 -16.52 -6.61 -4.06
CA PHE A 167 -16.88 -8.02 -4.00
C PHE A 167 -18.39 -8.19 -4.11
N THR A 168 -18.83 -9.32 -4.62
CA THR A 168 -20.26 -9.66 -4.74
C THR A 168 -20.67 -10.65 -3.65
N GLY A 169 -19.80 -11.61 -3.35
CA GLY A 169 -20.00 -12.68 -2.39
C GLY A 169 -19.60 -12.33 -0.96
N LEU A 170 -20.33 -12.90 0.00
CA LEU A 170 -19.99 -12.82 1.41
C LEU A 170 -20.37 -14.12 2.12
N THR A 171 -19.39 -14.75 2.74
CA THR A 171 -19.59 -15.92 3.62
C THR A 171 -19.32 -15.49 5.06
N GLY A 172 -20.38 -15.41 5.84
CA GLY A 172 -20.33 -15.19 7.28
C GLY A 172 -20.66 -16.47 8.05
N SER A 173 -20.60 -16.37 9.37
CA SER A 173 -21.08 -17.42 10.26
C SER A 173 -22.61 -17.51 10.24
N LEU A 174 -23.18 -18.57 10.80
CA LEU A 174 -24.63 -18.74 10.98
C LEU A 174 -25.29 -17.48 11.53
N ALA A 175 -26.52 -17.22 11.12
CA ALA A 175 -27.28 -16.03 11.52
C ALA A 175 -27.38 -15.90 13.05
N GLU A 176 -27.48 -17.01 13.79
CA GLU A 176 -27.52 -17.00 15.25
C GLU A 176 -26.24 -16.44 15.90
N PHE A 177 -25.08 -16.61 15.27
CA PHE A 177 -23.81 -16.04 15.74
C PHE A 177 -23.60 -14.64 15.20
N SER A 178 -23.83 -14.46 13.90
CA SER A 178 -23.65 -13.17 13.24
C SER A 178 -24.59 -12.11 13.82
N ASN A 179 -25.79 -12.48 14.26
CA ASN A 179 -26.75 -11.56 14.88
C ASN A 179 -26.39 -11.20 16.33
N THR A 180 -25.81 -12.12 17.08
CA THR A 180 -25.46 -11.94 18.50
C THR A 180 -24.11 -11.25 18.72
N ALA A 181 -23.16 -11.41 17.80
CA ALA A 181 -21.87 -10.74 17.88
C ALA A 181 -22.00 -9.21 17.79
N ALA A 182 -21.17 -8.51 18.58
CA ALA A 182 -21.15 -7.04 18.64
C ALA A 182 -20.54 -6.40 17.37
N GLY A 183 -19.75 -7.17 16.61
CA GLY A 183 -19.09 -6.71 15.39
C GLY A 183 -18.93 -7.81 14.35
N LEU A 184 -18.91 -7.42 13.07
CA LEU A 184 -18.56 -8.29 11.95
C LEU A 184 -17.54 -7.57 11.08
N GLY A 185 -16.46 -8.26 10.71
CA GLY A 185 -15.40 -7.65 9.90
C GLY A 185 -14.72 -8.62 8.96
N VAL A 186 -14.30 -8.12 7.81
CA VAL A 186 -13.75 -8.93 6.72
C VAL A 186 -12.35 -9.40 7.07
N ILE A 187 -12.12 -10.72 7.06
CA ILE A 187 -10.80 -11.32 7.21
C ILE A 187 -10.25 -11.68 5.82
N ARG A 188 -9.53 -10.74 5.22
CA ARG A 188 -8.84 -10.99 3.96
C ARG A 188 -7.58 -10.14 3.87
N THR A 189 -6.53 -10.75 3.34
CA THR A 189 -5.28 -10.07 3.01
C THR A 189 -5.06 -10.18 1.52
N LEU A 190 -4.61 -9.09 0.91
CA LEU A 190 -4.20 -9.06 -0.50
C LEU A 190 -2.70 -8.81 -0.51
N PRO A 191 -1.87 -9.84 -0.79
CA PRO A 191 -0.46 -9.62 -1.01
C PRO A 191 -0.26 -8.68 -2.20
N ASP A 192 0.86 -7.98 -2.19
CA ASP A 192 1.30 -7.19 -3.34
C ASP A 192 1.55 -8.11 -4.56
N PRO A 193 1.69 -7.56 -5.79
CA PRO A 193 1.92 -8.38 -6.99
C PRO A 193 3.14 -9.32 -6.94
N ASP A 194 4.06 -9.13 -6.00
CA ASP A 194 5.23 -9.98 -5.77
C ASP A 194 5.03 -11.00 -4.62
N GLY A 195 3.83 -11.07 -4.03
CA GLY A 195 3.46 -12.03 -2.99
C GLY A 195 3.82 -11.60 -1.57
N VAL A 196 4.48 -10.44 -1.40
CA VAL A 196 4.82 -9.91 -0.08
C VAL A 196 3.65 -9.10 0.47
N LEU A 197 3.31 -9.29 1.74
CA LEU A 197 2.24 -8.54 2.39
C LEU A 197 2.79 -7.20 2.91
N ARG A 198 2.63 -6.13 2.13
CA ARG A 198 2.97 -4.76 2.56
C ARG A 198 1.76 -3.89 2.81
N HIS A 199 0.59 -4.25 2.31
CA HIS A 199 -0.63 -3.46 2.48
C HIS A 199 -1.70 -4.29 3.18
N VAL A 200 -2.39 -3.67 4.14
CA VAL A 200 -3.55 -4.25 4.81
C VAL A 200 -4.78 -3.41 4.49
N PRO A 201 -5.77 -3.99 3.80
CA PRO A 201 -7.04 -3.33 3.55
C PRO A 201 -7.79 -3.11 4.87
N LEU A 202 -8.24 -1.88 5.11
CA LEU A 202 -9.08 -1.53 6.26
C LEU A 202 -10.56 -1.45 5.88
N LEU A 203 -10.85 -1.20 4.61
CA LEU A 203 -12.19 -1.06 4.08
C LEU A 203 -12.35 -1.97 2.88
N TRP A 204 -13.57 -2.46 2.72
CA TRP A 204 -13.98 -3.30 1.62
C TRP A 204 -15.28 -2.78 1.05
N LEU A 205 -15.41 -2.90 -0.25
CA LEU A 205 -16.63 -2.53 -0.95
C LEU A 205 -17.31 -3.80 -1.41
N ARG A 206 -18.59 -3.92 -1.07
CA ARG A 206 -19.46 -4.98 -1.54
C ARG A 206 -20.51 -4.39 -2.48
N ASN A 207 -20.56 -4.90 -3.70
CA ASN A 207 -21.58 -4.54 -4.67
C ASN A 207 -22.80 -5.43 -4.45
N THR A 208 -23.92 -4.81 -4.07
CA THR A 208 -25.22 -5.47 -3.84
C THR A 208 -26.24 -4.99 -4.87
N ALA A 209 -27.38 -5.67 -4.98
CA ALA A 209 -28.48 -5.22 -5.84
C ALA A 209 -29.04 -3.84 -5.41
N GLN A 210 -28.90 -3.50 -4.12
CA GLN A 210 -29.37 -2.25 -3.52
C GLN A 210 -28.33 -1.12 -3.58
N GLY A 211 -27.13 -1.38 -4.11
CA GLY A 211 -26.04 -0.42 -4.22
C GLY A 211 -24.74 -0.90 -3.56
N VAL A 212 -23.86 0.04 -3.25
CA VAL A 212 -22.53 -0.24 -2.67
C VAL A 212 -22.62 -0.23 -1.16
N GLN A 213 -22.17 -1.31 -0.52
CA GLN A 213 -22.08 -1.45 0.93
C GLN A 213 -20.62 -1.48 1.37
N LEU A 214 -20.29 -0.65 2.35
CA LEU A 214 -18.95 -0.60 2.95
C LEU A 214 -18.84 -1.60 4.10
N TRP A 215 -17.74 -2.35 4.09
CA TRP A 215 -17.41 -3.36 5.09
C TRP A 215 -16.07 -3.02 5.76
N PRO A 216 -15.99 -3.02 7.09
CA PRO A 216 -14.71 -2.87 7.78
C PRO A 216 -13.89 -4.16 7.66
N SER A 217 -12.57 -4.04 7.70
CA SER A 217 -11.72 -5.18 7.97
C SER A 217 -11.94 -5.70 9.39
N PHE A 218 -11.63 -6.96 9.63
CA PHE A 218 -11.74 -7.58 10.94
C PHE A 218 -10.94 -6.82 12.01
N ALA A 219 -9.74 -6.35 11.67
CA ALA A 219 -8.92 -5.54 12.56
C ALA A 219 -9.55 -4.17 12.87
N LEU A 220 -10.16 -3.53 11.86
CA LEU A 220 -10.83 -2.25 12.04
C LEU A 220 -12.08 -2.38 12.94
N GLU A 221 -12.83 -3.47 12.79
CA GLU A 221 -14.00 -3.76 13.62
C GLU A 221 -13.62 -3.99 15.09
N LEU A 222 -12.55 -4.74 15.35
CA LEU A 222 -12.01 -4.91 16.71
C LEU A 222 -11.60 -3.56 17.32
N LEU A 223 -10.94 -2.71 16.54
CA LEU A 223 -10.54 -1.38 17.00
C LEU A 223 -11.74 -0.48 17.30
N ARG A 224 -12.80 -0.52 16.47
CA ARG A 224 -14.06 0.19 16.73
C ARG A 224 -14.68 -0.23 18.06
N LEU A 225 -14.79 -1.53 18.29
CA LEU A 225 -15.33 -2.08 19.53
C LEU A 225 -14.47 -1.69 20.73
N TYR A 226 -13.15 -1.78 20.60
CA TYR A 226 -12.21 -1.41 21.67
C TYR A 226 -12.31 0.08 22.01
N ALA A 227 -12.39 0.94 20.99
CA ALA A 227 -12.55 2.38 21.15
C ALA A 227 -13.96 2.80 21.58
N GLY A 228 -14.93 1.87 21.62
CA GLY A 228 -16.32 2.16 21.99
C GLY A 228 -17.03 3.08 21.00
N GLN A 229 -16.71 2.99 19.70
CA GLN A 229 -17.32 3.82 18.67
C GLN A 229 -18.56 3.16 18.05
N ASP A 230 -19.59 3.96 17.77
CA ASP A 230 -20.84 3.47 17.16
C ASP A 230 -20.73 3.26 15.63
N GLY A 231 -19.72 3.86 15.01
CA GLY A 231 -19.58 3.86 13.56
C GLY A 231 -18.18 4.27 13.09
N TYR A 232 -18.04 4.37 11.78
CA TYR A 232 -16.80 4.72 11.09
C TYR A 232 -16.91 6.09 10.44
N ILE A 233 -15.81 6.84 10.43
CA ILE A 233 -15.72 8.11 9.69
C ILE A 233 -14.59 7.98 8.68
N ALA A 234 -14.91 7.97 7.40
CA ALA A 234 -13.94 7.93 6.32
C ALA A 234 -14.04 9.19 5.46
N ARG A 235 -12.90 9.63 4.95
CA ARG A 235 -12.78 10.70 3.96
C ARG A 235 -12.44 10.07 2.62
N MET A 236 -13.16 10.50 1.59
CA MET A 236 -12.99 10.04 0.21
C MET A 236 -12.86 11.25 -0.73
N ASN A 237 -12.17 11.04 -1.83
CA ASN A 237 -12.02 12.01 -2.90
C ASN A 237 -12.25 11.33 -4.25
N ALA A 238 -12.10 12.06 -5.36
CA ALA A 238 -12.32 11.52 -6.70
C ALA A 238 -11.41 10.34 -7.07
N ALA A 239 -10.27 10.15 -6.38
CA ALA A 239 -9.33 9.06 -6.62
C ALA A 239 -9.63 7.80 -5.79
N GLY A 240 -10.37 7.91 -4.67
CA GLY A 240 -10.59 6.79 -3.76
C GLY A 240 -10.72 7.20 -2.30
N PHE A 241 -10.34 6.28 -1.41
CA PHE A 241 -10.18 6.57 0.01
C PHE A 241 -8.97 7.50 0.25
N ASP A 242 -9.06 8.33 1.28
CA ASP A 242 -8.00 9.29 1.62
C ASP A 242 -7.60 9.19 3.09
N ALA A 243 -8.58 9.13 4.00
CA ALA A 243 -8.29 8.98 5.42
C ALA A 243 -9.43 8.32 6.19
N LEU A 244 -9.10 7.70 7.31
CA LEU A 244 -10.03 7.13 8.27
C LEU A 244 -9.81 7.78 9.63
N ARG A 245 -10.87 8.27 10.27
CA ARG A 245 -10.80 8.71 11.67
C ARG A 245 -11.21 7.56 12.58
N MET A 246 -10.30 7.15 13.46
CA MET A 246 -10.49 6.02 14.37
C MET A 246 -9.78 6.26 15.69
N ALA A 247 -10.44 5.96 16.81
CA ALA A 247 -9.89 6.14 18.17
C ALA A 247 -9.25 7.53 18.44
N GLY A 248 -9.83 8.60 17.88
CA GLY A 248 -9.32 9.97 18.01
C GLY A 248 -8.17 10.35 17.07
N ALA A 249 -7.59 9.39 16.35
CA ALA A 249 -6.57 9.61 15.34
C ALA A 249 -7.16 9.72 13.93
N ILE A 250 -6.43 10.38 13.03
CA ILE A 250 -6.70 10.37 11.57
C ILE A 250 -5.61 9.54 10.92
N VAL A 251 -5.99 8.39 10.36
CA VAL A 251 -5.12 7.44 9.69
C VAL A 251 -5.22 7.70 8.18
N PRO A 252 -4.14 8.13 7.51
CA PRO A 252 -4.14 8.28 6.07
C PRO A 252 -4.24 6.90 5.41
N LEU A 253 -5.04 6.84 4.34
CA LEU A 253 -5.30 5.63 3.56
C LEU A 253 -4.78 5.80 2.14
N GLU A 254 -4.47 4.68 1.51
CA GLU A 254 -4.32 4.61 0.06
C GLU A 254 -5.68 4.67 -0.64
N PRO A 255 -5.73 5.01 -1.94
CA PRO A 255 -6.97 5.09 -2.72
C PRO A 255 -7.86 3.83 -2.63
N GLU A 256 -7.25 2.67 -2.44
CA GLU A 256 -7.90 1.36 -2.32
C GLU A 256 -8.46 1.08 -0.92
N GLY A 257 -8.23 1.97 0.06
CA GLY A 257 -8.70 1.80 1.44
C GLY A 257 -7.77 0.93 2.29
N SER A 258 -6.53 0.74 1.84
CA SER A 258 -5.46 0.07 2.57
C SER A 258 -4.61 1.04 3.39
N ILE A 259 -3.98 0.47 4.41
CA ILE A 259 -2.79 1.04 5.04
C ILE A 259 -1.59 0.22 4.63
N ARG A 260 -0.45 0.88 4.41
CA ARG A 260 0.82 0.18 4.31
C ARG A 260 1.23 -0.31 5.69
N LEU A 261 1.49 -1.61 5.82
CA LEU A 261 2.16 -2.21 6.95
C LEU A 261 3.51 -1.53 7.09
N TRP A 262 3.61 -0.79 8.18
CA TRP A 262 4.71 0.10 8.54
C TRP A 262 4.71 1.48 7.85
N GLN A 263 3.92 2.39 8.43
CA GLN A 263 4.20 3.82 8.36
C GLN A 263 5.29 4.16 9.37
N THR A 264 6.52 4.29 8.87
CA THR A 264 7.41 5.32 9.39
C THR A 264 6.78 6.67 9.07
N ALA A 265 6.86 7.63 10.00
CA ALA A 265 6.11 8.88 9.97
C ALA A 265 6.02 9.45 8.55
N THR A 266 4.81 9.87 8.16
CA THR A 266 4.50 10.68 6.96
C THR A 266 5.76 11.29 6.37
N GLU A 267 6.05 10.98 5.09
CA GLU A 267 7.14 11.57 4.29
C GLU A 267 7.46 12.97 4.86
N PRO A 268 8.63 13.17 5.51
CA PRO A 268 8.88 14.39 6.26
C PRO A 268 8.50 15.59 5.40
N THR A 269 7.90 16.65 5.96
CA THR A 269 7.45 17.80 5.17
C THR A 269 8.54 18.41 4.29
N HIS A 270 9.81 18.18 4.64
CA HIS A 270 11.00 18.63 3.92
C HIS A 270 11.62 17.57 2.99
N ALA A 271 11.08 16.36 2.90
CA ALA A 271 11.67 15.25 2.15
C ALA A 271 11.82 15.59 0.65
N ARG A 272 10.75 16.07 0.03
CA ARG A 272 10.78 16.53 -1.37
C ARG A 272 11.77 17.68 -1.60
N MET A 273 11.97 18.54 -0.60
CA MET A 273 12.95 19.63 -0.69
C MET A 273 14.37 19.06 -0.65
N LEU A 274 14.65 18.11 0.25
CA LEU A 274 15.93 17.43 0.36
C LEU A 274 16.24 16.62 -0.91
N GLU A 275 15.27 15.89 -1.46
CA GLU A 275 15.42 15.16 -2.72
C GLU A 275 15.79 16.08 -3.89
N ARG A 276 15.13 17.24 -4.00
CA ARG A 276 15.43 18.25 -5.02
C ARG A 276 16.80 18.90 -4.83
N LEU A 277 17.16 19.22 -3.59
CA LEU A 277 18.48 19.77 -3.25
C LEU A 277 19.58 18.77 -3.56
N TRP A 278 19.37 17.50 -3.24
CA TRP A 278 20.30 16.44 -3.57
C TRP A 278 20.46 16.31 -5.08
N PHE A 279 19.36 16.29 -5.83
CA PHE A 279 19.41 16.29 -7.29
C PHE A 279 20.24 17.45 -7.87
N LEU A 280 20.05 18.66 -7.34
CA LEU A 280 20.82 19.84 -7.76
C LEU A 280 22.31 19.71 -7.42
N LEU A 281 22.64 19.29 -6.20
CA LEU A 281 24.02 19.05 -5.76
C LEU A 281 24.70 17.98 -6.63
N SER A 282 24.00 16.87 -6.88
CA SER A 282 24.46 15.79 -7.73
C SER A 282 24.73 16.27 -9.17
N ALA A 283 23.84 17.07 -9.73
CA ALA A 283 24.03 17.66 -11.06
C ALA A 283 25.25 18.59 -11.11
N VAL A 284 25.44 19.46 -10.11
CA VAL A 284 26.59 20.38 -10.04
C VAL A 284 27.90 19.62 -9.90
N VAL A 285 27.97 18.65 -8.98
CA VAL A 285 29.15 17.81 -8.76
C VAL A 285 29.49 17.04 -10.04
N PHE A 286 28.48 16.49 -10.72
CA PHE A 286 28.68 15.75 -11.96
C PHE A 286 29.18 16.63 -13.11
N ILE A 287 28.59 17.82 -13.33
CA ILE A 287 29.04 18.78 -14.35
C ILE A 287 30.50 19.21 -14.08
N GLY A 288 30.86 19.42 -12.80
CA GLY A 288 32.24 19.73 -12.42
C GLY A 288 33.20 18.58 -12.71
N LEU A 289 32.80 17.34 -12.38
CA LEU A 289 33.58 16.13 -12.63
C LEU A 289 33.70 15.80 -14.12
N SER A 290 32.69 16.09 -14.95
CA SER A 290 32.73 15.79 -16.39
C SER A 290 33.79 16.63 -17.12
N GLY A 291 34.02 17.86 -16.67
CA GLY A 291 35.12 18.71 -17.16
C GLY A 291 36.51 18.19 -16.76
N VAL A 292 36.67 17.72 -15.52
CA VAL A 292 37.97 17.24 -14.99
C VAL A 292 38.31 15.84 -15.51
N LEU A 293 37.30 14.99 -15.73
CA LEU A 293 37.45 13.61 -16.19
C LEU A 293 37.33 13.48 -17.72
N ALA A 294 37.34 14.60 -18.45
CA ALA A 294 37.36 14.63 -19.90
C ALA A 294 38.59 13.87 -20.44
N GLY A 295 38.39 12.60 -20.80
CA GLY A 295 39.45 11.69 -21.28
C GLY A 295 39.69 10.45 -20.41
N ARG A 296 39.13 10.38 -19.19
CA ARG A 296 39.22 9.23 -18.28
C ARG A 296 37.85 8.59 -18.07
N VAL A 297 37.34 7.99 -19.15
CA VAL A 297 35.96 7.46 -19.23
C VAL A 297 35.61 6.51 -18.09
N VAL A 298 36.54 5.61 -17.71
CA VAL A 298 36.32 4.65 -16.62
C VAL A 298 36.12 5.35 -15.27
N LEU A 299 36.94 6.36 -14.96
CA LEU A 299 36.82 7.12 -13.70
C LEU A 299 35.55 7.98 -13.68
N GLY A 300 35.15 8.53 -14.84
CA GLY A 300 33.87 9.23 -15.00
C GLY A 300 32.67 8.33 -14.73
N ALA A 301 32.68 7.13 -15.29
CA ALA A 301 31.64 6.14 -15.05
C ALA A 301 31.58 5.69 -13.58
N LEU A 302 32.75 5.50 -12.93
CA LEU A 302 32.81 5.10 -11.53
C LEU A 302 32.31 6.19 -10.58
N ALA A 303 32.68 7.45 -10.83
CA ALA A 303 32.20 8.60 -10.06
C ALA A 303 30.67 8.75 -10.18
N LEU A 304 30.12 8.54 -11.38
CA LEU A 304 28.68 8.56 -11.61
C LEU A 304 27.95 7.44 -10.85
N ALA A 305 28.49 6.22 -10.90
CA ALA A 305 27.91 5.09 -10.19
C ALA A 305 27.84 5.35 -8.67
N LEU A 306 28.91 5.89 -8.09
CA LEU A 306 28.94 6.30 -6.67
C LEU A 306 27.88 7.37 -6.36
N LEU A 307 27.75 8.37 -7.23
CA LEU A 307 26.76 9.45 -7.08
C LEU A 307 25.31 8.95 -7.17
N ALA A 308 25.05 7.96 -8.02
CA ALA A 308 23.74 7.35 -8.16
C ALA A 308 23.36 6.45 -6.97
N VAL A 309 24.35 5.92 -6.24
CA VAL A 309 24.13 5.07 -5.04
C VAL A 309 23.94 5.91 -3.77
N THR A 310 24.53 7.10 -3.69
CA THR A 310 24.42 7.95 -2.49
C THR A 310 23.01 8.21 -1.95
N PRO A 311 21.96 8.44 -2.78
CA PRO A 311 20.59 8.60 -2.27
C PRO A 311 20.10 7.39 -1.46
N PHE A 312 20.49 6.18 -1.83
CA PHE A 312 20.12 4.95 -1.10
C PHE A 312 20.82 4.87 0.26
N VAL A 313 22.10 5.25 0.31
CA VAL A 313 22.88 5.26 1.57
C VAL A 313 22.32 6.30 2.53
N PHE A 314 22.03 7.51 2.02
CA PHE A 314 21.43 8.58 2.81
C PHE A 314 20.03 8.19 3.32
N GLY A 315 19.19 7.63 2.44
CA GLY A 315 17.86 7.14 2.81
C GLY A 315 17.90 6.05 3.89
N ALA A 316 18.82 5.08 3.79
CA ALA A 316 19.00 4.05 4.82
C ALA A 316 19.45 4.63 6.17
N LEU A 317 20.36 5.61 6.15
CA LEU A 317 20.88 6.27 7.35
C LEU A 317 19.78 7.08 8.06
N GLU A 318 19.05 7.90 7.31
CA GLU A 318 17.91 8.68 7.85
C GLU A 318 16.80 7.78 8.37
N TYR A 319 16.48 6.71 7.65
CA TYR A 319 15.53 5.72 8.10
C TYR A 319 15.96 5.07 9.42
N SER A 320 17.24 4.70 9.56
CA SER A 320 17.77 4.12 10.79
C SER A 320 17.79 5.10 11.97
N MET A 321 17.98 6.40 11.74
CA MET A 321 18.11 7.40 12.82
C MET A 321 16.77 7.99 13.24
N GLN A 322 15.92 8.33 12.27
CA GLN A 322 14.69 9.10 12.47
C GLN A 322 13.43 8.33 12.13
N GLY A 323 13.56 7.14 11.51
CA GLY A 323 12.42 6.43 10.94
C GLY A 323 11.75 7.26 9.84
N ALA A 324 12.53 7.96 9.01
CA ALA A 324 12.02 8.72 7.87
C ALA A 324 12.25 7.95 6.57
N LEU A 325 11.17 7.68 5.84
CA LEU A 325 11.27 7.00 4.54
C LEU A 325 11.44 8.03 3.43
N TYR A 326 12.58 7.96 2.75
CA TYR A 326 12.88 8.75 1.55
C TYR A 326 12.79 7.84 0.31
N ASP A 327 12.35 8.38 -0.84
CA ASP A 327 12.41 7.66 -2.12
C ASP A 327 13.76 7.93 -2.81
N PRO A 328 14.76 7.04 -2.68
CA PRO A 328 16.07 7.27 -3.30
C PRO A 328 16.06 7.08 -4.81
N LEU A 329 14.99 6.49 -5.38
CA LEU A 329 14.97 6.10 -6.79
C LEU A 329 14.84 7.31 -7.70
N GLN A 330 13.97 8.26 -7.37
CA GLN A 330 13.81 9.47 -8.16
C GLN A 330 15.12 10.27 -8.30
N PRO A 331 15.83 10.63 -7.21
CA PRO A 331 17.11 11.34 -7.33
C PRO A 331 18.20 10.51 -8.01
N ALA A 332 18.23 9.18 -7.82
CA ALA A 332 19.17 8.30 -8.51
C ALA A 332 18.93 8.26 -10.03
N LEU A 333 17.68 8.06 -10.46
CA LEU A 333 17.31 8.06 -11.88
C LEU A 333 17.57 9.41 -12.53
N ALA A 334 17.25 10.50 -11.84
CA ALA A 334 17.49 11.83 -12.32
C ALA A 334 18.99 12.09 -12.53
N THR A 335 19.85 11.61 -11.61
CA THR A 335 21.32 11.66 -11.75
C THR A 335 21.79 10.86 -12.96
N ILE A 336 21.26 9.66 -13.17
CA ILE A 336 21.60 8.81 -14.33
C ILE A 336 21.17 9.47 -15.65
N MET A 337 19.98 10.08 -15.69
CA MET A 337 19.47 10.75 -16.89
C MET A 337 20.31 11.98 -17.28
N VAL A 338 20.69 12.82 -16.30
CA VAL A 338 21.57 13.98 -16.54
C VAL A 338 22.90 13.52 -17.13
N ALA A 339 23.48 12.45 -16.60
CA ALA A 339 24.73 11.92 -17.09
C ALA A 339 24.64 11.31 -18.49
N GLY A 340 23.54 10.60 -18.80
CA GLY A 340 23.28 10.08 -20.13
C GLY A 340 23.16 11.18 -21.18
N PHE A 341 22.48 12.28 -20.84
CA PHE A 341 22.34 13.44 -21.73
C PHE A 341 23.67 14.14 -22.00
N GLU A 342 24.48 14.40 -20.97
CA GLU A 342 25.83 14.94 -21.12
C GLU A 342 26.72 14.04 -21.98
N GLY A 343 26.71 12.73 -21.72
CA GLY A 343 27.46 11.75 -22.51
C GLY A 343 27.12 11.80 -24.00
N TYR A 344 25.82 11.92 -24.32
CA TYR A 344 25.37 12.08 -25.72
C TYR A 344 25.83 13.41 -26.34
N VAL A 345 25.78 14.53 -25.60
CA VAL A 345 26.25 15.83 -26.10
C VAL A 345 27.76 15.81 -26.38
N LEU A 346 28.55 15.20 -25.51
CA LEU A 346 29.99 15.02 -25.70
C LEU A 346 30.29 14.14 -26.91
N TYR A 347 29.57 13.03 -27.07
CA TYR A 347 29.67 12.17 -28.25
C TYR A 347 29.37 12.93 -29.55
N ARG A 348 28.25 13.67 -29.60
CA ARG A 348 27.86 14.50 -30.75
C ARG A 348 28.91 15.54 -31.10
N ARG A 349 29.46 16.24 -30.09
CA ARG A 349 30.55 17.21 -30.29
C ARG A 349 31.83 16.53 -30.79
N SER A 350 32.10 15.30 -30.39
CA SER A 350 33.25 14.53 -30.88
C SER A 350 33.07 14.10 -32.34
N GLU A 351 31.87 13.65 -32.72
CA GLU A 351 31.54 13.28 -34.10
C GLU A 351 31.58 14.49 -35.04
N GLN A 352 31.06 15.65 -34.62
CA GLN A 352 31.16 16.89 -35.40
C GLN A 352 32.62 17.33 -35.61
N ARG A 353 33.53 17.07 -34.66
CA ARG A 353 34.96 17.32 -34.84
C ARG A 353 35.59 16.32 -35.81
N ARG A 354 35.19 15.05 -35.77
CA ARG A 354 35.67 14.04 -36.72
C ARG A 354 35.23 14.34 -38.16
N SER A 355 33.99 14.79 -38.35
CA SER A 355 33.45 15.16 -39.66
C SER A 355 34.00 16.48 -40.23
N THR A 356 34.74 17.26 -39.44
CA THR A 356 35.41 18.49 -39.89
C THR A 356 36.90 18.31 -40.11
N LEU A 357 37.46 17.17 -39.68
CA LEU A 357 38.87 16.79 -39.84
C LEU A 357 39.07 15.69 -40.91
N ALA A 358 37.99 15.05 -41.35
CA ALA A 358 37.92 14.23 -42.56
C ALA A 358 37.38 15.08 -43.71
#